data_AF-A0A2D7NY31-F1
#
_entry.id   AF-A0A2D7NY31-F1
#
_cell.length_a   1.000
_cell.length_b   1.000
_cell.length_c   1.000
_cell.angle_alpha   90.00
_cell.angle_beta   90.00
_cell.angle_gamma   90.00
#
_symmetry.space_group_name_H-M   'P 1'
#
loop_
_entity.id
_entity.type
_entity.pdbx_description
1 polymer ?
#
loop_
_entity_poly.entity_id
_entity_poly.type
_entity_poly.pdbx_seq_one_letter_code
_entity_poly.pdbx_strand_id
1 'polypeptide(L)'
;MEKTTLRLELPSDPRWINIAEKNIEHILVDHAFCEQKAASSCISLIIQYPEKTALVDRLSPVVTEEWSHFERVIALLRKRGYELGYPRKDEYVSELMNVLKKGGSRDQQLV
;
A
#
# COMPACT_ATOMS: atom_id res chain seq x y z
N MET A 1 15.50 14.46 17.44
CA MET A 1 14.52 15.06 16.49
C MET A 1 13.20 14.38 16.75
N GLU A 2 12.14 15.14 17.05
CA GLU A 2 10.80 14.55 17.19
C GLU A 2 10.40 13.98 15.83
N LYS A 3 10.22 12.66 15.81
CA LYS A 3 9.68 11.96 14.64
C LYS A 3 8.24 12.45 14.43
N THR A 4 7.88 12.72 13.19
CA THR A 4 6.51 13.11 12.79
C THR A 4 5.47 12.11 13.31
N THR A 5 4.18 12.48 13.37
CA THR A 5 3.06 11.61 13.82
C THR A 5 3.06 10.21 13.19
N LEU A 6 3.64 10.07 11.99
CA LEU A 6 3.76 8.83 11.22
C LEU A 6 5.14 8.15 11.32
N ARG A 7 6.00 8.61 12.23
CA ARG A 7 7.37 8.15 12.43
C ARG A 7 8.28 8.27 11.19
N LEU A 8 7.95 9.15 10.26
CA LEU A 8 8.75 9.43 9.07
C LEU A 8 9.92 10.37 9.43
N GLU A 9 11.09 10.10 8.83
CA GLU A 9 12.32 10.87 9.06
C GLU A 9 12.29 12.25 8.38
N LEU A 10 11.57 12.37 7.26
CA LEU A 10 11.46 13.60 6.47
C LEU A 10 10.01 13.84 6.02
N PRO A 11 9.57 15.11 5.89
CA PRO A 11 8.31 15.42 5.24
C PRO A 11 8.38 15.15 3.73
N SER A 12 7.22 14.97 3.10
CA SER A 12 7.13 14.90 1.64
C SER A 12 7.64 16.21 1.02
N ASP A 13 8.49 16.09 0.01
CA ASP A 13 9.01 17.25 -0.72
C ASP A 13 7.85 18.03 -1.38
N PRO A 14 7.68 19.34 -1.13
CA PRO A 14 6.60 20.13 -1.73
C PRO A 14 6.58 20.08 -3.26
N ARG A 15 7.72 19.83 -3.91
CA ARG A 15 7.80 19.67 -5.37
C ARG A 15 7.01 18.46 -5.88
N TRP A 16 6.82 17.44 -5.04
CA TRP A 16 6.02 16.27 -5.39
C TRP A 16 4.58 16.66 -5.75
N ILE A 17 3.98 17.60 -5.03
CA ILE A 17 2.62 18.09 -5.29
C ILE A 17 2.55 18.71 -6.68
N ASN A 18 3.50 19.59 -7.03
CA ASN A 18 3.56 20.24 -8.34
C ASN A 18 3.69 19.24 -9.52
N ILE A 19 4.28 18.07 -9.27
CA ILE A 19 4.43 17.01 -10.29
C ILE A 19 3.17 16.15 -10.36
N ALA A 20 2.60 15.79 -9.20
CA ALA A 20 1.38 15.00 -9.09
C ALA A 20 0.19 15.70 -9.77
N GLU A 21 0.05 17.01 -9.57
CA GLU A 21 -1.02 17.82 -10.19
C GLU A 21 -1.00 17.79 -11.73
N LYS A 22 0.16 17.60 -12.34
CA LYS A 22 0.31 17.53 -13.80
C LYS A 22 -0.09 16.18 -14.39
N ASN A 23 -0.19 15.12 -13.57
CA ASN A 23 -0.36 13.74 -14.03
C ASN A 23 -1.40 12.98 -13.19
N ILE A 24 -2.57 13.58 -12.98
CA ILE A 24 -3.61 13.04 -12.09
C ILE A 24 -4.05 11.63 -12.48
N GLU A 25 -4.15 11.32 -13.77
CA GLU A 25 -4.47 9.96 -14.22
C GLU A 25 -3.46 8.93 -13.68
N HIS A 26 -2.16 9.18 -13.86
CA HIS A 26 -1.11 8.31 -13.34
C HIS A 26 -1.15 8.18 -11.82
N ILE A 27 -1.42 9.27 -11.10
CA ILE A 27 -1.54 9.25 -9.64
C ILE A 27 -2.71 8.38 -9.20
N LEU A 28 -3.87 8.50 -9.85
CA LEU A 28 -5.05 7.70 -9.51
C LEU A 28 -4.86 6.23 -9.84
N VAL A 29 -4.20 5.90 -10.96
CA VAL A 29 -3.85 4.53 -11.30
C VAL A 29 -2.89 3.93 -10.26
N ASP A 30 -1.81 4.64 -9.94
CA ASP A 30 -0.83 4.22 -8.94
C ASP A 30 -1.48 4.03 -7.56
N HIS A 31 -2.34 4.97 -7.17
CA HIS A 31 -3.12 4.92 -5.92
C HIS A 31 -4.03 3.69 -5.88
N ALA A 32 -4.80 3.42 -6.94
CA ALA A 32 -5.63 2.22 -6.99
C ALA A 32 -4.78 0.95 -6.74
N PHE A 33 -3.63 0.83 -7.38
CA PHE A 33 -2.75 -0.31 -7.13
C PHE A 33 -2.14 -0.32 -5.72
N CYS A 34 -1.86 0.83 -5.10
CA CYS A 34 -1.45 0.89 -3.69
C CYS A 34 -2.49 0.27 -2.76
N GLU A 35 -3.77 0.61 -2.92
CA GLU A 35 -4.84 0.04 -2.08
C GLU A 35 -5.00 -1.47 -2.32
N GLN A 36 -4.95 -1.90 -3.59
CA GLN A 36 -4.98 -3.32 -3.93
C GLN A 36 -3.80 -4.08 -3.31
N LYS A 37 -2.59 -3.52 -3.34
CA LYS A 37 -1.38 -4.11 -2.75
C LYS A 37 -1.47 -4.16 -1.22
N ALA A 38 -2.06 -3.15 -0.57
CA ALA A 38 -2.30 -3.13 0.87
C ALA A 38 -3.24 -4.28 1.29
N ALA A 39 -4.38 -4.43 0.60
CA ALA A 39 -5.30 -5.55 0.80
C ALA A 39 -4.62 -6.91 0.56
N SER A 40 -3.89 -7.04 -0.54
CA SER A 40 -3.17 -8.28 -0.91
C SER A 40 -2.08 -8.65 0.10
N SER A 41 -1.39 -7.66 0.67
CA SER A 41 -0.39 -7.87 1.72
C SER A 41 -1.02 -8.37 3.01
N CYS A 42 -2.17 -7.80 3.40
CA CYS A 42 -2.93 -8.27 4.55
C CYS A 42 -3.43 -9.71 4.36
N ILE A 43 -3.98 -10.04 3.19
CA ILE A 43 -4.39 -11.41 2.84
C ILE A 43 -3.19 -12.37 2.91
N SER A 44 -2.04 -11.95 2.39
CA SER A 44 -0.82 -12.77 2.41
C SER A 44 -0.37 -13.08 3.85
N LEU A 45 -0.45 -12.09 4.75
CA LEU A 45 -0.14 -12.31 6.18
C LEU A 45 -1.14 -13.27 6.84
N ILE A 46 -2.43 -13.16 6.53
CA ILE A 46 -3.45 -14.10 7.04
C ILE A 46 -3.17 -15.53 6.58
N ILE A 47 -2.85 -15.72 5.30
CA ILE A 47 -2.49 -17.03 4.73
C ILE A 47 -1.20 -17.58 5.35
N GLN A 48 -0.22 -16.71 5.59
CA GLN A 48 1.07 -17.10 6.15
C GLN A 48 1.03 -17.37 7.65
N TYR A 49 0.10 -16.79 8.41
CA TYR A 49 0.01 -16.91 9.87
C TYR A 49 -1.44 -17.18 10.35
N PRO A 50 -2.13 -18.20 9.83
CA PRO A 50 -3.53 -18.46 10.15
C PRO A 50 -3.73 -18.82 11.63
N GLU A 51 -2.70 -19.35 12.30
CA GLU A 51 -2.75 -19.68 13.72
C GLU A 51 -2.73 -18.44 14.64
N LYS A 52 -2.31 -17.27 14.13
CA LYS A 52 -2.24 -16.03 14.92
C LYS A 52 -3.59 -15.31 14.87
N THR A 53 -4.57 -15.80 15.62
CA THR A 53 -5.96 -15.29 15.61
C THR A 53 -6.06 -13.77 15.77
N ALA A 54 -5.29 -13.17 16.69
CA ALA A 54 -5.28 -11.72 16.87
C ALA A 54 -4.81 -10.94 15.63
N LEU A 55 -3.89 -11.51 14.83
CA LEU A 55 -3.47 -10.92 13.55
C LEU A 55 -4.61 -11.05 12.52
N VAL A 56 -5.23 -12.22 12.43
CA VAL A 56 -6.35 -12.47 11.51
C VAL A 56 -7.53 -11.53 11.80
N ASP A 57 -7.94 -11.41 13.06
CA ASP A 57 -9.04 -10.55 13.50
C ASP A 57 -8.78 -9.07 13.24
N ARG A 58 -7.50 -8.65 13.29
CA ARG A 58 -7.10 -7.26 13.03
C ARG A 58 -6.95 -6.95 11.54
N LEU A 59 -6.42 -7.87 10.74
CA LEU A 59 -6.18 -7.64 9.31
C LEU A 59 -7.43 -7.86 8.46
N SER A 60 -8.35 -8.72 8.85
CA SER A 60 -9.60 -8.97 8.11
C SER A 60 -10.41 -7.70 7.82
N PRO A 61 -10.68 -6.81 8.81
CA PRO A 61 -11.37 -5.55 8.52
C PRO A 61 -10.53 -4.60 7.66
N VAL A 62 -9.20 -4.59 7.82
CA VAL A 62 -8.29 -3.77 6.99
C VAL A 62 -8.37 -4.18 5.53
N VAL A 63 -8.40 -5.48 5.22
CA VAL A 63 -8.60 -5.97 3.84
C VAL A 63 -9.88 -5.38 3.22
N THR A 64 -10.96 -5.35 3.98
CA THR A 64 -12.25 -4.82 3.52
C THR A 64 -12.20 -3.31 3.33
N GLU A 65 -11.56 -2.58 4.24
CA GLU A 65 -11.35 -1.14 4.15
C GLU A 65 -10.53 -0.76 2.92
N GLU A 66 -9.39 -1.41 2.69
CA GLU A 66 -8.52 -1.11 1.54
C GLU A 66 -9.17 -1.51 0.22
N TRP A 67 -9.98 -2.57 0.20
CA TRP A 67 -10.75 -2.90 -1.00
C TRP A 67 -11.83 -1.85 -1.29
N SER A 68 -12.47 -1.30 -0.26
CA SER A 68 -13.38 -0.16 -0.41
C SER A 68 -12.65 1.09 -0.93
N HIS A 69 -11.43 1.36 -0.47
CA HIS A 69 -10.59 2.43 -1.01
C HIS A 69 -10.27 2.21 -2.49
N PHE A 70 -9.88 0.99 -2.88
CA PHE A 70 -9.66 0.63 -4.27
C PHE A 70 -10.89 0.92 -5.15
N GLU A 71 -12.07 0.45 -4.74
CA GLU A 71 -13.32 0.69 -5.48
C GLU A 71 -13.65 2.19 -5.63
N ARG A 72 -13.39 2.99 -4.59
CA ARG A 72 -13.57 4.44 -4.62
C ARG A 72 -12.63 5.11 -5.63
N VAL A 73 -11.37 4.70 -5.70
CA VAL A 73 -10.41 5.24 -6.68
C VAL A 73 -10.80 4.82 -8.10
N ILE A 74 -11.25 3.57 -8.31
CA ILE A 74 -11.76 3.11 -9.61
C ILE A 74 -12.98 3.92 -10.07
N ALA A 75 -13.92 4.21 -9.16
CA ALA A 75 -15.05 5.07 -9.46
C ALA A 75 -14.61 6.49 -9.87
N LEU A 76 -13.58 7.03 -9.22
CA LEU A 76 -13.01 8.34 -9.55
C LEU A 76 -12.30 8.36 -10.92
N LEU A 77 -11.53 7.31 -11.24
CA LEU A 77 -10.92 7.11 -12.57
C LEU A 77 -11.99 7.14 -13.66
N ARG A 78 -13.02 6.29 -13.52
CA ARG A 78 -14.13 6.20 -14.48
C ARG A 78 -14.89 7.52 -14.63
N LYS A 79 -15.16 8.21 -13.51
CA LYS A 79 -15.83 9.53 -13.53
C LYS A 79 -15.03 10.58 -14.31
N ARG A 80 -13.71 10.44 -14.39
CA ARG A 80 -12.80 11.33 -15.12
C ARG A 80 -12.50 10.86 -16.55
N GLY A 81 -13.05 9.73 -17.00
CA GLY A 81 -12.79 9.15 -18.31
C GLY A 81 -11.43 8.46 -18.44
N TYR A 82 -10.80 8.10 -17.33
CA TYR A 82 -9.52 7.39 -17.30
C TYR A 82 -9.72 5.88 -17.17
N GLU A 83 -8.71 5.12 -17.58
CA GLU A 83 -8.66 3.66 -17.48
C GLU A 83 -7.66 3.22 -16.40
N LEU A 84 -7.86 2.04 -15.81
CA LEU A 84 -6.94 1.52 -14.78
C LEU A 84 -5.58 1.10 -15.39
N GLY A 85 -5.58 0.50 -16.57
CA GLY A 85 -4.37 0.00 -17.21
C GLY A 85 -3.61 -1.04 -16.39
N TYR A 86 -2.31 -1.13 -16.62
CA TYR A 86 -1.40 -2.03 -15.90
C TYR A 86 -0.64 -1.29 -14.80
N PRO A 87 -0.30 -1.97 -13.69
CA PRO A 87 0.55 -1.38 -12.68
C PRO A 87 1.96 -1.17 -13.23
N ARG A 88 2.54 -0.01 -12.92
CA ARG A 88 3.98 0.23 -13.13
C ARG A 88 4.81 -0.48 -12.06
N LYS A 89 6.11 -0.59 -12.28
CA LYS A 89 7.05 -1.03 -11.25
C LYS A 89 7.06 -0.04 -10.08
N ASP A 90 6.94 -0.58 -8.87
CA ASP A 90 6.99 0.17 -7.62
C ASP A 90 8.40 0.11 -7.03
N GLU A 91 9.20 1.14 -7.31
CA GLU A 91 10.58 1.23 -6.81
C GLU A 91 10.63 1.39 -5.30
N TYR A 92 9.67 2.12 -4.71
CA TYR A 92 9.64 2.37 -3.28
C TYR A 92 9.44 1.06 -2.50
N VAL A 93 8.42 0.28 -2.87
CA VAL A 93 8.18 -1.03 -2.25
C VAL A 93 9.33 -1.97 -2.54
N SER A 94 9.88 -1.98 -3.76
CA SER A 94 11.03 -2.82 -4.11
C SER A 94 12.24 -2.58 -3.19
N GLU A 95 12.56 -1.32 -2.91
CA GLU A 95 13.66 -0.98 -2.00
C GLU A 95 13.33 -1.30 -0.54
N LEU A 96 12.07 -1.14 -0.11
CA LEU A 96 11.65 -1.57 1.23
C LEU A 96 11.76 -3.09 1.42
N MET A 97 11.46 -3.88 0.38
CA MET A 97 11.59 -5.34 0.46
C MET A 97 13.05 -5.79 0.63
N ASN A 98 14.04 -4.95 0.27
CA ASN A 98 15.45 -5.25 0.46
C ASN A 98 15.90 -5.15 1.92
N VAL A 99 15.19 -4.37 2.76
CA VAL A 99 15.51 -4.23 4.19
C VAL A 99 14.80 -5.24 5.08
N LEU A 100 13.82 -5.97 4.55
CA LEU A 100 13.15 -7.03 5.29
C LEU A 100 14.10 -8.20 5.56
N LYS A 101 13.99 -8.78 6.76
CA LYS A 101 14.78 -9.96 7.14
C LYS A 101 14.42 -11.15 6.25
N LYS A 102 15.43 -11.75 5.64
CA LYS A 102 15.31 -12.98 4.84
C LYS A 102 15.87 -14.16 5.65
N GLY A 103 15.14 -15.28 5.66
CA GLY A 103 15.52 -16.49 6.42
C GLY A 103 15.06 -16.47 7.88
N GLY A 104 15.53 -17.42 8.69
CA GLY A 104 15.10 -17.59 10.08
C GLY A 104 13.74 -18.27 10.24
N SER A 105 13.18 -18.24 11.46
CA SER A 105 11.86 -18.80 11.74
C SER A 105 10.73 -17.93 11.15
N ARG A 106 9.55 -18.52 10.96
CA ARG A 106 8.33 -17.79 10.55
C ARG A 106 8.07 -16.58 11.45
N ASP A 107 8.25 -16.71 12.75
CA ASP A 107 8.06 -15.59 13.70
C ASP A 107 9.10 -14.48 13.54
N GLN A 108 10.35 -14.82 13.20
CA GLN A 108 11.40 -13.83 12.95
C GLN A 108 11.17 -13.02 11.67
N GLN A 109 10.42 -13.57 10.72
CA GLN A 109 10.06 -12.90 9.47
C GLN A 109 8.87 -11.95 9.64
N LEU A 110 8.13 -12.06 10.75
CA LEU A 110 7.00 -11.17 11.07
C LEU A 110 7.44 -9.83 11.71
N VAL A 111 8.71 -9.69 12.12
CA VAL A 111 9.22 -8.56 12.94
C VAL A 111 10.43 -7.84 12.34
#